data_AF-A0A2V4XCI9-F1
#
_entry.id   AF-A0A2V4XCI9-F1
#
_cell.length_a   1.000
_cell.length_b   1.000
_cell.length_c   1.000
_cell.angle_alpha   90.00
_cell.angle_beta   90.00
_cell.angle_gamma   90.00
#
_symmetry.space_group_name_H-M   'P 1'
#
loop_
_entity.id
_entity.type
_entity.pdbx_description
1 polymer ?
#
loop_
_entity_poly.entity_id
_entity_poly.type
_entity_poly.pdbx_seq_one_letter_code
_entity_poly.pdbx_strand_id
1 'polypeptide(L)'
;MKTVLKIFIISGLIFLCDLRYCYLNYRFWTHYKTDNFESLIEYKGKNIKGLRGKQILIHKDFEKDLQKIDDYASKNNINLIVNHSYRLDKYALSGAIVKPEKTSDHHAGFAIDFNINENGIK
;
A
#
# COMPACT_ATOMS: atom_id res chain seq x y z
N MET A 1 -37.57 -4.16 24.53
CA MET A 1 -36.22 -3.71 24.97
C MET A 1 -35.11 -4.72 24.64
N LYS A 2 -35.19 -5.99 25.08
CA LYS A 2 -34.11 -6.98 24.84
C LYS A 2 -33.84 -7.30 23.36
N THR A 3 -34.87 -7.40 22.52
CA THR A 3 -34.71 -7.66 21.07
C THR A 3 -34.05 -6.50 20.35
N VAL A 4 -34.49 -5.27 20.64
CA VAL A 4 -33.90 -4.04 20.09
C VAL A 4 -32.43 -3.93 20.49
N LEU A 5 -32.09 -4.20 21.75
CA LEU A 5 -30.70 -4.22 22.22
C LEU A 5 -29.85 -5.27 21.48
N LYS A 6 -30.37 -6.48 21.24
CA LYS A 6 -29.68 -7.51 20.46
C LYS A 6 -29.41 -7.06 19.01
N ILE A 7 -30.38 -6.40 18.38
CA ILE A 7 -30.22 -5.86 17.03
C ILE A 7 -29.08 -4.82 17.00
N PHE A 8 -29.04 -3.90 17.97
CA PHE A 8 -27.94 -2.92 18.07
C PHE A 8 -26.57 -3.56 18.30
N ILE A 9 -26.50 -4.62 19.12
CA ILE A 9 -25.25 -5.34 19.34
C ILE A 9 -24.78 -6.02 18.04
N ILE A 10 -25.69 -6.70 17.33
CA ILE A 10 -25.36 -7.39 16.08
C ILE A 10 -24.95 -6.40 14.99
N SER A 11 -25.68 -5.29 14.84
CA SER A 11 -25.33 -4.26 13.84
C SER A 11 -23.99 -3.61 14.17
N GLY A 12 -23.70 -3.37 15.45
CA GLY A 12 -22.41 -2.87 15.89
C GLY A 12 -21.27 -3.85 15.57
N LEU A 13 -21.47 -5.15 15.75
CA LEU A 13 -20.48 -6.17 15.41
C LEU A 13 -20.21 -6.25 13.91
N ILE A 14 -21.27 -6.21 13.08
CA ILE A 14 -21.13 -6.18 11.61
C ILE A 14 -20.33 -4.95 11.19
N PHE A 15 -20.69 -3.77 11.70
CA PHE A 15 -19.99 -2.53 11.41
C PHE A 15 -18.50 -2.57 11.79
N LEU A 16 -18.15 -3.17 12.94
CA LEU A 16 -16.76 -3.36 13.35
C LEU A 16 -16.00 -4.33 12.43
N CYS A 17 -16.65 -5.40 11.98
CA CYS A 17 -16.08 -6.33 11.00
C CYS A 17 -15.80 -5.64 9.67
N ASP A 18 -16.73 -4.82 9.18
CA ASP A 18 -16.57 -4.06 7.95
C ASP A 18 -15.45 -3.03 8.06
N LEU A 19 -15.39 -2.27 9.16
CA LEU A 19 -14.29 -1.34 9.43
C LEU A 19 -12.94 -2.05 9.43
N ARG A 20 -12.86 -3.23 10.06
CA ARG A 20 -11.63 -4.03 10.09
C ARG A 20 -11.26 -4.55 8.70
N TYR A 21 -12.23 -5.06 7.95
CA TYR A 21 -12.01 -5.54 6.59
C TYR A 21 -11.51 -4.43 5.68
N CYS A 22 -12.15 -3.26 5.73
CA CYS A 22 -11.70 -2.06 5.06
C CYS A 22 -10.26 -1.72 5.46
N TYR A 23 -9.93 -1.62 6.76
CA TYR A 23 -8.58 -1.28 7.22
C TYR A 23 -7.49 -2.22 6.69
N LEU A 24 -7.80 -3.51 6.54
CA LEU A 24 -6.85 -4.54 6.11
C LEU A 24 -6.71 -4.65 4.59
N ASN A 25 -7.71 -4.22 3.81
CA ASN A 25 -7.73 -4.45 2.36
C ASN A 25 -7.73 -3.17 1.54
N TYR A 26 -8.22 -2.07 2.12
CA TYR A 26 -8.53 -0.84 1.40
C TYR A 26 -8.10 0.36 2.24
N ARG A 27 -7.08 1.11 1.81
CA ARG A 27 -6.69 2.38 2.45
C ARG A 27 -6.98 3.58 1.57
N PHE A 28 -8.07 3.54 0.81
CA PHE A 28 -8.45 4.62 -0.12
C PHE A 28 -8.64 5.98 0.59
N TRP A 29 -9.08 5.99 1.86
CA TRP A 29 -9.23 7.23 2.63
C TRP A 29 -7.91 7.90 3.00
N THR A 30 -6.77 7.24 2.78
CA THR A 30 -5.44 7.83 2.97
C THR A 30 -4.74 8.12 1.64
N HIS A 31 -5.44 8.00 0.51
CA HIS A 31 -4.84 8.29 -0.80
C HIS A 31 -4.75 9.79 -1.02
N TYR A 32 -3.57 10.23 -1.45
CA TYR A 32 -3.34 11.59 -1.89
C TYR A 32 -3.90 11.76 -3.30
N LYS A 33 -4.56 12.89 -3.55
CA LYS A 33 -4.90 13.31 -4.92
C LYS A 33 -3.62 13.83 -5.58
N THR A 34 -3.05 13.06 -6.50
CA THR A 34 -1.78 13.39 -7.15
C THR A 34 -1.95 14.30 -8.37
N ASP A 35 -3.17 14.68 -8.74
CA ASP A 35 -3.45 15.48 -9.95
C ASP A 35 -2.69 16.82 -9.99
N ASN A 36 -2.37 17.37 -8.81
CA ASN A 36 -1.65 18.64 -8.67
C ASN A 36 -0.16 18.48 -8.33
N PHE A 37 0.36 17.25 -8.31
CA PHE A 37 1.77 17.00 -8.01
C PHE A 37 2.61 17.16 -9.29
N GLU A 38 3.69 17.92 -9.22
CA GLU A 38 4.55 18.17 -10.40
C GLU A 38 5.40 16.95 -10.81
N SER A 39 5.72 16.10 -9.83
CA SER A 39 6.74 15.05 -9.96
C SER A 39 6.29 13.67 -9.51
N LEU A 40 5.32 13.57 -8.61
CA LEU A 40 4.85 12.31 -8.04
C LEU A 40 3.53 11.86 -8.66
N ILE A 41 3.43 10.58 -9.00
CA ILE A 41 2.23 9.94 -9.51
C ILE A 41 1.87 8.71 -8.67
N GLU A 42 0.61 8.28 -8.74
CA GLU A 42 0.20 6.97 -8.25
C GLU A 42 0.48 5.90 -9.31
N TYR A 43 1.29 4.91 -8.95
CA TYR A 43 1.51 3.74 -9.79
C TYR A 43 0.42 2.68 -9.57
N LYS A 44 -0.19 2.22 -10.66
CA LYS A 44 -1.21 1.16 -10.66
C LYS A 44 -0.78 0.02 -11.57
N GLY A 45 -0.04 -0.93 -11.00
CA GLY A 45 0.38 -2.15 -11.68
C GLY A 45 -0.68 -3.25 -11.64
N LYS A 46 -0.50 -4.25 -12.51
CA LYS A 46 -1.34 -5.45 -12.55
C LYS A 46 -0.95 -6.46 -11.46
N ASN A 47 0.35 -6.69 -11.31
CA ASN A 47 0.94 -7.67 -10.40
C ASN A 47 1.60 -7.00 -9.19
N ILE A 48 1.84 -5.68 -9.24
CA ILE A 48 2.30 -4.88 -8.10
C ILE A 48 1.12 -4.23 -7.36
N LYS A 49 1.00 -4.48 -6.05
CA LYS A 49 -0.05 -3.90 -5.20
C LYS A 49 0.53 -3.31 -3.92
N GLY A 50 -0.08 -2.25 -3.40
CA GLY A 50 0.30 -1.69 -2.10
C GLY A 50 -0.23 -2.53 -0.95
N LEU A 51 0.58 -2.68 0.11
CA LEU A 51 0.21 -3.39 1.33
C LEU A 51 -1.09 -2.80 1.91
N ARG A 52 -2.11 -3.65 2.10
CA ARG A 52 -3.45 -3.25 2.59
C ARG A 52 -4.12 -2.16 1.74
N GLY A 53 -3.90 -2.17 0.43
CA GLY A 53 -4.48 -1.17 -0.49
C GLY A 53 -3.89 0.22 -0.30
N LYS A 54 -2.69 0.34 0.26
CA LYS A 54 -1.93 1.60 0.29
C LYS A 54 -1.67 2.08 -1.14
N GLN A 55 -1.67 3.39 -1.29
CA GLN A 55 -1.23 4.05 -2.52
C GLN A 55 0.27 3.78 -2.73
N ILE A 56 0.67 3.52 -3.98
CA ILE A 56 2.08 3.44 -4.38
C ILE A 56 2.41 4.76 -5.06
N LEU A 57 3.08 5.65 -4.32
CA LEU A 57 3.49 6.94 -4.85
C LEU A 57 4.95 6.86 -5.31
N ILE A 58 5.20 7.25 -6.55
CA ILE A 58 6.53 7.23 -7.18
C ILE A 58 6.78 8.52 -7.94
N HIS A 59 8.04 8.80 -8.25
CA HIS A 59 8.40 9.82 -9.23
C HIS A 59 7.97 9.38 -10.63
N LYS A 60 7.46 10.30 -11.45
CA LYS A 60 7.01 10.02 -12.83
C LYS A 60 8.07 9.35 -13.69
N ASP A 61 9.33 9.74 -13.52
CA ASP A 61 10.44 9.15 -14.29
C ASP A 61 10.80 7.73 -13.84
N PHE A 62 10.37 7.31 -12.64
CA PHE A 62 10.57 5.95 -12.14
C PHE A 62 9.52 4.96 -12.68
N GLU A 63 8.43 5.45 -13.28
CA GLU A 63 7.31 4.64 -13.75
C GLU A 63 7.75 3.55 -14.73
N LYS A 64 8.60 3.92 -15.70
CA LYS A 64 9.07 2.99 -16.73
C LYS A 64 9.85 1.81 -16.16
N ASP A 65 10.60 2.04 -15.08
CA ASP A 65 11.34 0.96 -14.42
C ASP A 65 10.42 0.08 -13.58
N LEU A 66 9.41 0.66 -12.93
CA LEU A 66 8.37 -0.12 -12.25
C LEU A 66 7.55 -0.96 -13.25
N GLN A 67 7.24 -0.44 -14.43
CA GLN A 67 6.58 -1.18 -15.50
C GLN A 67 7.39 -2.42 -15.91
N LYS A 68 8.72 -2.32 -16.03
CA LYS A 68 9.57 -3.50 -16.31
C LYS A 68 9.49 -4.55 -15.21
N ILE A 69 9.44 -4.13 -13.95
CA ILE A 69 9.29 -5.02 -12.78
C ILE A 69 7.91 -5.70 -12.81
N ASP A 70 6.84 -4.94 -13.09
CA ASP A 70 5.48 -5.46 -13.17
C ASP A 70 5.32 -6.45 -14.34
N ASP A 71 5.90 -6.14 -15.50
CA ASP A 71 5.95 -7.04 -16.66
C ASP A 71 6.69 -8.34 -16.33
N TYR A 72 7.83 -8.25 -15.65
CA TYR A 72 8.56 -9.42 -15.19
C TYR A 72 7.73 -10.25 -14.20
N ALA A 73 7.09 -9.61 -13.23
CA ALA A 73 6.21 -10.28 -12.27
C ALA A 73 5.04 -10.98 -12.98
N SER A 74 4.42 -10.32 -13.97
CA SER A 74 3.34 -10.88 -14.77
C SER A 74 3.79 -12.12 -15.55
N LYS A 75 4.95 -12.04 -16.23
CA LYS A 75 5.52 -13.16 -17.00
C LYS A 75 5.84 -14.38 -16.13
N ASN A 76 6.17 -14.16 -14.86
CA ASN A 76 6.54 -15.23 -13.93
C ASN A 76 5.41 -15.62 -12.97
N ASN A 77 4.19 -15.08 -13.16
CA ASN A 77 3.05 -15.32 -12.28
C ASN A 77 3.34 -15.00 -10.79
N ILE A 78 4.08 -13.92 -10.55
CA ILE A 78 4.45 -13.42 -9.23
C ILE A 78 3.57 -12.21 -8.89
N ASN A 79 3.18 -12.07 -7.62
CA ASN A 79 2.54 -10.87 -7.10
C ASN A 79 3.50 -10.16 -6.14
N LEU A 80 3.66 -8.85 -6.29
CA LEU A 80 4.51 -8.03 -5.42
C LEU A 80 3.65 -7.17 -4.51
N ILE A 81 3.98 -7.15 -3.22
CA ILE A 81 3.31 -6.35 -2.21
C ILE A 81 4.26 -5.25 -1.74
N VAL A 82 4.02 -4.02 -2.17
CA VAL A 82 4.80 -2.84 -1.80
C VAL A 82 4.44 -2.41 -0.38
N ASN A 83 5.40 -2.51 0.52
CA ASN A 83 5.29 -2.10 1.92
C ASN A 83 5.51 -0.60 2.07
N HIS A 84 6.50 -0.07 1.34
CA HIS A 84 6.92 1.32 1.36
C HIS A 84 7.22 1.82 -0.07
N SER A 85 6.78 3.03 -0.38
CA SER A 85 7.09 3.76 -1.62
C SER A 85 7.58 5.16 -1.24
N TYR A 86 7.11 6.23 -1.90
CA TYR A 86 7.39 7.59 -1.45
C TYR A 86 6.96 7.82 0.00
N ARG A 87 7.81 8.51 0.76
CA ARG A 87 7.49 8.95 2.13
C ARG A 87 8.01 10.36 2.38
N LEU A 88 7.18 11.17 3.03
CA LEU A 88 7.59 12.48 3.53
C LEU A 88 8.72 12.32 4.55
N ASP A 89 9.66 13.25 4.48
CA ASP A 89 10.72 13.36 5.45
C ASP A 89 10.09 13.56 6.84
N LYS A 90 10.53 12.79 7.85
CA LYS A 90 9.96 12.66 9.23
C LYS A 90 8.85 11.63 9.46
N TYR A 91 8.43 10.83 8.48
CA TYR A 91 7.52 9.72 8.78
C TYR A 91 8.25 8.56 9.48
N ALA A 92 7.86 8.23 10.71
CA ALA A 92 8.43 7.09 11.43
C ALA A 92 8.08 5.77 10.71
N LEU A 93 9.08 4.99 10.35
CA LEU A 93 8.87 3.64 9.79
C LEU A 93 8.52 2.70 10.94
N SER A 94 7.26 2.25 11.00
CA SER A 94 6.87 1.16 11.90
C SER A 94 7.45 -0.15 11.36
N GLY A 95 8.20 -0.88 12.20
CA GLY A 95 8.79 -2.18 11.85
C GLY A 95 10.18 -2.11 11.20
N ALA A 96 10.78 -0.92 11.05
CA ALA A 96 12.17 -0.81 10.61
C ALA A 96 13.11 -1.11 11.79
N ILE A 97 14.00 -2.09 11.60
CA ILE A 97 15.06 -2.44 12.58
C ILE A 97 16.15 -1.37 12.59
N VAL A 98 16.38 -0.73 11.44
CA VAL A 98 17.44 0.26 11.23
C VAL A 98 16.81 1.65 11.10
N LYS A 99 17.48 2.65 11.67
CA LYS A 99 17.08 4.05 11.53
C LYS A 99 17.10 4.44 10.04
N PRO A 100 16.02 5.01 9.49
CA PRO A 100 16.01 5.47 8.11
C PRO A 100 17.10 6.53 7.88
N GLU A 101 17.82 6.40 6.77
CA GLU A 101 18.82 7.39 6.35
C GLU A 101 18.15 8.72 5.97
N LYS A 102 18.85 9.84 6.24
CA LYS A 102 18.36 11.19 5.90
C LYS A 102 18.29 11.41 4.39
N THR A 103 19.16 10.75 3.64
CA THR A 103 19.21 10.77 2.18
C THR A 103 18.76 9.41 1.68
N SER A 104 17.49 9.31 1.33
CA SER A 104 16.90 8.07 0.83
C SER A 104 16.09 8.36 -0.42
N ASP A 105 16.21 7.49 -1.43
CA ASP A 105 15.47 7.63 -2.69
C ASP A 105 13.94 7.54 -2.52
N HIS A 106 13.48 6.98 -1.40
CA HIS A 106 12.07 7.05 -1.02
C HIS A 106 11.58 8.49 -0.77
N HIS A 107 12.46 9.42 -0.41
CA HIS A 107 12.09 10.85 -0.28
C HIS A 107 12.00 11.55 -1.63
N ALA A 108 12.58 10.96 -2.68
CA ALA A 108 12.48 11.46 -4.05
C ALA A 108 11.44 10.68 -4.89
N GLY A 109 10.90 9.58 -4.37
CA GLY A 109 9.94 8.73 -5.08
C GLY A 109 10.59 7.73 -6.05
N PHE A 110 11.91 7.50 -5.94
CA PHE A 110 12.68 6.60 -6.80
C PHE A 110 12.97 5.24 -6.16
N ALA A 111 12.28 4.90 -5.07
CA ALA A 111 12.45 3.60 -4.41
C ALA A 111 11.14 3.01 -3.91
N ILE A 112 11.09 1.67 -3.93
CA ILE A 112 10.02 0.86 -3.35
C ILE A 112 10.63 -0.30 -2.55
N ASP A 113 10.03 -0.59 -1.40
CA ASP A 113 10.30 -1.82 -0.64
C ASP A 113 9.10 -2.74 -0.84
N PHE A 114 9.33 -3.96 -1.32
CA PHE A 114 8.26 -4.92 -1.57
C PHE A 114 8.63 -6.32 -1.12
N ASN A 115 7.60 -7.10 -0.80
CA ASN A 115 7.70 -8.53 -0.61
C ASN A 115 7.08 -9.26 -1.79
N ILE A 116 7.54 -10.47 -2.05
CA ILE A 116 6.88 -11.39 -2.98
C ILE A 116 5.75 -12.09 -2.22
N ASN A 117 4.54 -12.00 -2.74
CA ASN A 117 3.45 -12.86 -2.30
C ASN A 117 3.48 -14.13 -3.15
N GLU A 118 4.29 -15.08 -2.71
CA GLU A 118 4.24 -16.45 -3.19
C GLU A 118 3.33 -17.26 -2.27
N ASN A 119 2.44 -18.07 -2.84
CA ASN A 119 1.87 -19.21 -2.12
C ASN A 119 2.95 -20.31 -2.01
N GLY A 120 4.11 -19.96 -1.48
CA GLY A 120 5.23 -20.87 -1.30
C GLY A 120 4.80 -21.99 -0.37
N ILE A 121 4.68 -23.20 -0.93
CA ILE A 121 4.75 -24.41 -0.12
C ILE A 121 6.15 -24.38 0.49
N LYS A 122 6.22 -24.24 1.82
CA LYS A 122 7.44 -24.47 2.58
C LYS A 122 7.89 -25.92 2.43
#